data_AF-A0A9Q6EUI7-F1
#
_entry.id   AF-A0A9Q6EUI7-F1
#
_cell.length_a   1.000
_cell.length_b   1.000
_cell.length_c   1.000
_cell.angle_alpha   90.00
_cell.angle_beta   90.00
_cell.angle_gamma   90.00
#
_symmetry.space_group_name_H-M   'P 1'
#
loop_
_entity.id
_entity.type
_entity.pdbx_description
1 polymer ?
#
loop_
_entity_poly.entity_id
_entity_poly.type
_entity_poly.pdbx_seq_one_letter_code
_entity_poly.pdbx_strand_id
1 'polypeptide(L)' 'MKRILTLGLALLMLILAGCSTEVTEYRQQQPALDIFHYFQGRTEAWGMVQDRSGKQLRSFHVEID' A
#
# COMPACT_ATOMS: atom_id res chain seq x y z
N MET A 1 -19.34 11.48 -31.83
CA MET A 1 -17.93 11.69 -31.41
C MET A 1 -17.84 12.11 -29.94
N LYS A 2 -18.17 13.35 -29.56
CA LYS A 2 -18.06 13.84 -28.16
C LYS A 2 -18.90 13.05 -27.14
N ARG A 3 -20.13 12.66 -27.50
CA ARG A 3 -21.04 11.87 -26.65
C ARG A 3 -20.52 10.45 -26.32
N ILE A 4 -19.88 9.81 -27.31
CA ILE A 4 -19.29 8.47 -27.13
C ILE A 4 -18.05 8.57 -26.24
N LEU A 5 -17.26 9.63 -26.41
CA LEU A 5 -16.09 9.91 -25.56
C LEU A 5 -16.48 10.16 -24.10
N THR A 6 -17.54 10.92 -23.84
CA THR A 6 -18.04 11.17 -22.47
C THR A 6 -18.57 9.90 -21.80
N LEU A 7 -19.25 9.03 -22.56
CA LEU A 7 -19.73 7.74 -22.06
C LEU A 7 -18.57 6.78 -21.74
N GLY A 8 -17.54 6.73 -22.60
CA GLY A 8 -16.34 5.93 -22.36
C GLY A 8 -15.56 6.41 -21.13
N LEU A 9 -15.42 7.72 -20.93
CA LEU A 9 -14.75 8.29 -19.76
C LEU A 9 -15.52 8.03 -18.45
N ALA A 10 -16.85 8.13 -18.48
CA ALA A 10 -17.69 7.81 -17.32
C ALA A 10 -17.56 6.32 -16.93
N LEU A 11 -17.57 5.42 -17.92
CA LEU A 11 -17.39 3.99 -17.68
C LEU A 11 -16.01 3.68 -17.09
N LEU A 12 -14.96 4.34 -17.57
CA LEU A 12 -13.60 4.20 -17.03
C LEU A 12 -13.54 4.65 -15.56
N MET A 13 -14.15 5.78 -15.21
CA MET A 13 -14.20 6.27 -13.83
C MET A 13 -14.94 5.31 -12.88
N LEU A 14 -16.01 4.66 -13.35
CA LEU A 14 -16.73 3.65 -12.56
C LEU A 14 -15.88 2.40 -12.27
N ILE A 15 -15.07 1.95 -13.23
CA ILE A 15 -14.18 0.80 -13.05
C ILE A 15 -13.04 1.12 -12.06
N LEU A 16 -12.56 2.36 -12.06
CA LEU A 16 -11.48 2.79 -11.16
C LEU A 16 -11.94 3.03 -9.70
N ALA A 17 -13.24 3.16 -9.44
CA ALA A 17 -13.77 3.44 -8.11
C ALA A 17 -13.66 2.26 -7.11
N GLY A 18 -13.25 1.06 -7.55
CA GLY A 18 -13.14 -0.14 -6.71
C GLY A 18 -11.75 -0.44 -6.13
N CYS A 19 -10.73 0.38 -6.38
CA CYS A 19 -9.35 0.11 -5.96
C CYS A 19 -9.03 0.56 -4.51
N SER A 20 -9.91 0.27 -3.55
CA SER A 20 -9.59 0.45 -2.12
C SER A 20 -10.39 -0.49 -1.23
N THR A 21 -9.79 -0.94 -0.13
CA THR A 21 -10.45 -1.67 0.97
C THR A 21 -10.38 -0.80 2.22
N GLU A 22 -11.42 -0.82 3.06
CA GLU A 22 -11.35 -0.16 4.35
C GLU A 22 -10.55 -1.00 5.33
N VAL A 23 -9.62 -0.38 6.07
CA VAL A 23 -8.86 -1.06 7.14
C VAL A 23 -9.79 -1.67 8.21
N THR A 24 -10.99 -1.11 8.35
CA THR A 24 -12.05 -1.57 9.26
C THR A 24 -12.51 -3.00 8.97
N GLU A 25 -12.41 -3.46 7.73
CA GLU A 25 -12.76 -4.81 7.28
C GLU A 25 -11.94 -5.88 7.99
N TYR A 26 -10.70 -5.57 8.38
CA TYR A 26 -9.80 -6.49 9.07
C TYR A 26 -10.04 -6.59 10.57
N ARG A 27 -10.94 -5.79 11.17
CA ARG A 27 -11.11 -5.75 12.64
C ARG A 27 -11.56 -7.08 13.26
N GLN A 28 -12.35 -7.86 12.52
CA GLN A 28 -12.87 -9.14 13.00
C GLN A 28 -12.00 -10.32 12.57
N GLN A 29 -10.89 -10.07 11.88
CA GLN A 29 -10.02 -11.11 11.38
C GLN A 29 -9.34 -11.83 12.55
N GLN A 30 -9.35 -13.16 12.50
CA GLN A 30 -8.72 -14.03 13.49
C GLN A 30 -7.69 -14.95 12.82
N PRO A 31 -6.56 -15.23 13.49
CA PRO A 31 -6.17 -14.73 14.82
C PRO A 31 -5.87 -13.23 14.83
N ALA A 32 -5.99 -12.59 16.00
CA ALA A 32 -5.60 -11.19 16.16
C ALA A 32 -4.12 -11.02 15.80
N LEU A 33 -3.78 -9.93 15.10
CA LEU A 33 -2.41 -9.65 14.70
C LEU A 33 -1.56 -9.33 15.94
N ASP A 34 -0.71 -10.28 16.32
CA ASP A 34 0.37 -10.05 17.27
C ASP A 34 1.64 -9.72 16.48
N ILE A 35 1.98 -8.43 16.47
CA ILE A 35 3.16 -7.91 15.76
C ILE A 35 4.45 -8.53 16.31
N PHE A 36 4.55 -8.76 17.61
CA PHE A 36 5.76 -9.30 18.21
C PHE A 36 5.95 -10.76 17.83
N HIS A 37 4.87 -11.54 17.81
CA HIS A 37 4.92 -12.91 17.33
C HIS A 37 5.16 -12.99 15.81
N TYR A 38 4.53 -12.12 15.03
CA TYR A 38 4.66 -12.08 13.57
C TYR A 38 6.10 -11.87 13.10
N PHE A 39 6.86 -11.03 13.82
CA PHE A 39 8.26 -10.74 13.52
C PHE A 39 9.25 -11.63 14.31
N GLN A 40 8.82 -12.79 14.82
CA GLN A 40 9.75 -13.75 15.44
C GLN A 40 10.62 -14.43 14.38
N GLY A 41 11.94 -14.39 14.59
CA GLY A 41 12.94 -14.96 13.71
C GLY A 41 13.59 -13.92 12.81
N ARG A 42 14.42 -14.40 11.86
CA ARG A 42 15.17 -13.52 10.97
C ARG A 42 14.21 -12.67 10.15
N THR A 43 14.30 -11.37 10.35
CA THR A 43 13.52 -10.37 9.65
C THR A 43 14.45 -9.45 8.86
N GLU A 44 14.10 -9.20 7.60
CA GLU A 44 14.85 -8.31 6.72
C GLU A 44 13.95 -7.13 6.30
N ALA A 45 14.51 -5.94 6.18
CA ALA A 45 13.80 -4.76 5.73
C ALA A 45 14.68 -3.82 4.91
N TRP A 46 14.08 -3.12 3.95
CA TRP A 46 14.74 -2.11 3.13
C TRP A 46 14.15 -0.75 3.41
N GLY A 47 15.01 0.23 3.66
CA GLY A 47 14.62 1.60 3.94
C GLY A 47 15.29 2.60 3.02
N MET A 48 14.63 3.74 2.83
CA MET A 48 15.19 4.88 2.09
C MET A 48 14.91 6.19 2.84
N VAL A 49 15.89 7.09 2.83
CA VAL A 49 15.74 8.47 3.31
C VAL A 49 15.72 9.37 2.09
N GLN A 50 14.69 10.21 2.00
CA GLN A 50 14.54 11.22 0.95
C GLN A 50 14.50 12.61 1.58
N ASP A 51 14.95 13.62 0.82
CA ASP A 51 14.71 15.02 1.20
C ASP A 51 13.29 15.48 0.83
N ARG A 52 12.96 16.74 1.14
CA ARG A 52 11.62 17.31 0.83
C ARG A 52 11.33 17.44 -0.67
N SER A 53 12.35 17.39 -1.53
CA SER A 53 12.20 17.38 -2.98
C SER A 53 11.95 15.97 -3.53
N GLY A 54 11.98 14.94 -2.67
CA GLY A 54 11.89 13.54 -3.07
C GLY A 54 13.22 12.97 -3.58
N LYS A 55 14.33 13.71 -3.43
CA LYS A 55 15.64 13.18 -3.80
C LYS A 55 16.08 12.16 -2.76
N GLN A 56 16.39 10.94 -3.23
CA GLN A 56 16.95 9.90 -2.37
C GLN A 56 18.35 10.29 -1.88
N LEU A 57 18.49 10.35 -0.56
CA LEU A 57 19.74 10.65 0.12
C LEU A 57 20.49 9.37 0.50
N ARG A 58 19.77 8.34 0.93
CA ARG A 58 20.35 7.07 1.39
C ARG A 58 19.36 5.93 1.25
N SER A 59 19.85 4.75 0.90
CA SER A 59 19.17 3.47 1.11
C SER A 59 19.91 2.66 2.16
N PHE A 60 19.19 1.77 2.84
CA PHE A 60 19.76 0.87 3.83
C PHE A 60 19.01 -0.46 3.87
N HIS A 61 19.72 -1.50 4.28
CA HIS A 61 19.20 -2.83 4.57
C HIS A 61 19.27 -3.05 6.08
N VAL A 62 18.22 -3.62 6.65
CA VAL A 62 18.11 -3.95 8.08
C VAL A 62 17.90 -5.46 8.17
N GLU A 63 18.69 -6.10 9.02
CA GLU A 63 18.53 -7.50 9.39
C GLU A 63 18.34 -7.54 10.92
N ILE A 64 17.33 -8.27 11.40
CA ILE A 64 17.04 -8.47 12.81
C ILE A 64 16.93 -9.98 13.03
N ASP A 65 17.69 -10.53 13.97
CA ASP A 65 17.64 -11.93 14.41
C ASP A 65 16.91 -12.07 15.75
#